data_AF-A0A950A3R0-F1
#
_entry.id   AF-A0A950A3R0-F1
#
_cell.length_a   1.000
_cell.length_b   1.000
_cell.length_c   1.000
_cell.angle_alpha   90.00
_cell.angle_beta   90.00
_cell.angle_gamma   90.00
#
_symmetry.space_group_name_H-M   'P 1'
#
loop_
_entity.id
_entity.type
_entity.pdbx_description
1 polymer ?
#
loop_
_entity_poly.entity_id
_entity_poly.type
_entity_poly.pdbx_seq_one_letter_code
_entity_poly.pdbx_strand_id
1 'polypeptide(L)'
;MSTESVSPPVTVAELRPVDLFDDLDDEALAAWAAVAEPLTAEAGEVVIPGDAPARGLWCLLEGTLQTFFHDGERFEPVGHQDAPTWIGAVPTLTETPITARMVALNHVRLVLIPAEEFRRLALAQPTVHRRIMRQVRPVVARATAIQQNHERLAALGTMAAGLAHELNNPASAARRAAAELAEALDAIGATIREFVDAGIEREDAERIADLRDQALRQCAQRSALSALDAADAEDAMRDRLEALGVPDAWRLAEPLAAAGLDADWLEQVQALAGSATPAAVRSVAASLSAQRLVSELRESTERMSSLIGAVKAYAYMDRGGVVEADIHEGLETTLKVLGHKLKHTEIEIHRDYDRTLPPLTIYGSELNQVWTNLLDNAIDAVGEKGTITIRTARDGECIRMDIADTGPGIPPETRARVFEPFFTTKDVGQGTGLGLDTARRIVVERHGGSLTFDTSERGTTFHIWLRFHPSSPARRENHQ
;
A
#
# COMPACT_ATOMS: atom_id res chain seq x y z
N MET A 1 43.29 39.40 31.59
CA MET A 1 43.54 39.93 30.23
C MET A 1 43.74 38.74 29.33
N SER A 2 42.65 38.20 28.80
CA SER A 2 42.69 37.14 27.79
C SER A 2 42.95 37.82 26.46
N THR A 3 44.11 37.55 25.87
CA THR A 3 44.45 38.01 24.52
C THR A 3 43.44 37.40 23.55
N GLU A 4 42.50 38.20 23.05
CA GLU A 4 41.73 37.88 21.85
C GLU A 4 42.75 37.62 20.74
N SER A 5 42.93 36.35 20.42
CA SER A 5 43.57 35.90 19.20
C SER A 5 42.67 36.34 18.05
N VAL A 6 42.85 37.58 17.58
CA VAL A 6 42.20 38.05 16.35
C VAL A 6 42.79 37.24 15.21
N SER A 7 42.06 36.19 14.79
CA SER A 7 42.36 35.45 13.57
C SER A 7 42.52 36.44 12.42
N PRO A 8 43.49 36.25 11.50
CA PRO A 8 43.71 37.17 10.40
C PRO A 8 42.42 37.36 9.57
N PRO A 9 42.16 38.56 9.05
CA PRO A 9 40.98 38.81 8.24
C PRO A 9 41.00 37.93 6.99
N VAL A 10 39.84 37.37 6.65
CA VAL A 10 39.68 36.52 5.45
C VAL A 10 39.99 37.33 4.21
N THR A 11 40.82 36.78 3.33
CA THR A 11 41.26 37.46 2.11
C THR A 11 40.42 37.07 0.89
N VAL A 12 40.37 37.96 -0.11
CA VAL A 12 39.76 37.67 -1.41
C VAL A 12 40.36 36.41 -2.06
N ALA A 13 41.66 36.18 -1.87
CA ALA A 13 42.37 35.01 -2.40
C ALA A 13 41.88 33.70 -1.77
N GLU A 14 41.44 33.72 -0.52
CA GLU A 14 40.93 32.55 0.20
C GLU A 14 39.50 32.17 -0.22
N LEU A 15 38.65 33.14 -0.56
CA LEU A 15 37.28 32.85 -1.01
C LEU A 15 37.19 32.51 -2.51
N ARG A 16 38.14 32.97 -3.32
CA ARG A 16 38.13 32.77 -4.78
C ARG A 16 38.00 31.32 -5.25
N PRO A 17 38.57 30.30 -4.57
CA PRO A 17 38.42 28.90 -4.98
C PRO A 17 37.02 28.31 -4.77
N VAL A 18 36.13 28.99 -4.04
CA VAL A 18 34.78 28.49 -3.78
C VAL A 18 33.90 28.78 -4.99
N ASP A 19 33.33 27.73 -5.58
CA ASP A 19 32.55 27.78 -6.82
C ASP A 19 31.30 28.68 -6.73
N LEU A 20 30.88 29.11 -5.54
CA LEU A 20 29.81 30.10 -5.43
C LEU A 20 30.20 31.46 -6.05
N PHE A 21 31.50 31.77 -6.06
CA PHE A 21 32.04 33.11 -6.31
C PHE A 21 32.78 33.28 -7.65
N ASP A 22 32.88 32.25 -8.51
CA ASP A 22 33.74 32.33 -9.72
C ASP A 22 33.45 33.51 -10.66
N ASP A 23 32.22 34.02 -10.68
CA ASP A 23 31.79 35.12 -11.57
C ASP A 23 31.91 36.51 -10.90
N LEU A 24 32.43 36.58 -9.68
CA LEU A 24 32.61 37.84 -8.96
C LEU A 24 33.97 38.46 -9.26
N ASP A 25 33.98 39.77 -9.47
CA ASP A 25 35.21 40.53 -9.49
C ASP A 25 35.79 40.72 -8.07
N ASP A 26 37.03 41.20 -8.01
CA ASP A 26 37.77 41.39 -6.76
C ASP A 26 37.06 42.35 -5.80
N GLU A 27 36.33 43.35 -6.31
CA GLU A 27 35.60 44.34 -5.51
C GLU A 27 34.35 43.70 -4.87
N ALA A 28 33.56 42.97 -5.66
CA ALA A 28 32.39 42.25 -5.19
C ALA A 28 32.79 41.14 -4.20
N LEU A 29 33.88 40.43 -4.45
CA LEU A 29 34.39 39.39 -3.55
C LEU A 29 35.01 39.96 -2.26
N ALA A 30 35.58 41.17 -2.31
CA ALA A 30 36.05 41.88 -1.12
C ALA A 30 34.90 42.21 -0.15
N ALA A 31 33.71 42.51 -0.66
CA ALA A 31 32.53 42.74 0.17
C ALA A 31 32.13 41.50 0.98
N TRP A 32 32.32 40.28 0.42
CA TRP A 32 32.11 39.02 1.12
C TRP A 32 33.20 38.73 2.14
N ALA A 33 34.46 38.97 1.77
CA ALA A 33 35.61 38.78 2.65
C ALA A 33 35.56 39.70 3.88
N ALA A 34 35.01 40.91 3.75
CA ALA A 34 34.90 41.88 4.83
C ALA A 34 33.93 41.48 5.95
N VAL A 35 32.94 40.64 5.65
CA VAL A 35 31.90 40.18 6.60
C VAL A 35 32.12 38.73 7.05
N ALA A 36 33.20 38.12 6.59
CA ALA A 36 33.50 36.71 6.78
C ALA A 36 34.17 36.46 8.14
N GLU A 37 33.60 35.53 8.90
CA GLU A 37 34.11 35.11 10.21
C GLU A 37 34.90 33.81 10.07
N PRO A 38 36.23 33.81 10.29
CA PRO A 38 37.04 32.59 10.16
C PRO A 38 36.79 31.64 11.34
N LEU A 39 36.72 30.34 11.03
CA LEU A 39 36.59 29.26 12.00
C LEU A 39 37.56 28.12 11.64
N THR A 40 38.19 27.53 12.64
CA THR A 40 38.95 26.29 12.49
C THR A 40 38.35 25.22 13.39
N ALA A 41 38.36 23.97 12.94
CA ALA A 41 37.97 22.84 13.78
C ALA A 41 38.91 21.65 13.56
N GLU A 42 39.20 20.94 14.65
CA GLU A 42 40.03 19.74 14.64
C GLU A 42 39.18 18.48 14.38
N ALA A 43 39.85 17.38 14.01
CA ALA A 43 39.19 16.11 13.74
C ALA A 43 38.30 15.66 14.93
N GLY A 44 37.03 15.36 14.65
CA GLY A 44 36.03 14.96 15.62
C GLY A 44 35.19 16.10 16.19
N GLU A 45 35.54 17.36 15.94
CA GLU A 45 34.75 18.50 16.40
C GLU A 45 33.48 18.70 15.55
N VAL A 46 32.39 19.05 16.23
CA VAL A 46 31.10 19.31 15.59
C VAL A 46 31.09 20.74 15.06
N VAL A 47 31.08 20.89 13.74
CA VAL A 47 31.05 22.20 13.08
C VAL A 47 29.61 22.70 12.94
N ILE A 48 28.69 21.80 12.58
CA ILE A 48 27.25 22.08 12.51
C ILE A 48 26.52 21.02 13.34
N PRO A 49 25.79 21.40 14.39
CA PRO A 49 25.21 20.43 15.33
C PRO A 49 24.04 19.60 14.78
N GLY A 50 23.40 20.04 13.69
CA GLY A 50 22.12 19.49 13.22
C GLY A 50 20.95 20.10 13.99
N ASP A 51 19.77 20.13 13.37
CA ASP A 51 18.51 20.73 13.84
C ASP A 51 18.64 22.13 14.46
N ALA A 52 19.66 22.88 14.04
CA ALA A 52 19.93 24.22 14.52
C ALA A 52 19.52 25.27 13.47
N PRO A 53 19.17 26.48 13.91
CA PRO A 53 18.94 27.61 13.01
C PRO A 53 20.13 27.81 12.07
N ALA A 54 19.86 28.09 10.80
CA ALA A 54 20.89 28.36 9.82
C ALA A 54 21.63 29.66 10.17
N ARG A 55 22.84 29.54 10.73
CA ARG A 55 23.67 30.69 11.15
C ARG A 55 24.16 31.55 9.99
N GLY A 56 24.20 31.00 8.79
CA GLY A 56 24.71 31.67 7.60
C GLY A 56 25.24 30.70 6.56
N LEU A 57 25.96 31.25 5.58
CA LEU A 57 26.67 30.46 4.57
C LEU A 57 28.04 30.05 5.13
N TRP A 58 28.32 28.76 5.13
CA TRP A 58 29.63 28.22 5.46
C TRP A 58 30.41 27.98 4.18
N CYS A 59 31.62 28.52 4.09
CA CYS A 59 32.59 28.22 3.05
C CYS A 59 33.68 27.32 3.65
N LEU A 60 33.74 26.07 3.22
CA LEU A 60 34.80 25.13 3.61
C LEU A 60 35.99 25.37 2.67
N LEU A 61 37.09 25.88 3.22
CA LEU A 61 38.28 26.27 2.46
C LEU A 61 39.33 25.17 2.42
N GLU A 62 39.48 24.42 3.51
CA GLU A 62 40.39 23.28 3.62
C GLU A 62 39.78 22.16 4.48
N GLY A 63 40.12 20.92 4.16
CA GLY A 63 39.71 19.73 4.89
C GLY A 63 38.36 19.13 4.45
N THR A 64 37.83 18.22 5.27
CA THR A 64 36.64 17.43 4.96
C THR A 64 35.67 17.38 6.15
N LEU A 65 34.38 17.59 5.88
CA LEU A 65 33.30 17.41 6.85
C LEU A 65 32.50 16.14 6.55
N GLN A 66 32.31 15.28 7.56
CA GLN A 66 31.37 14.16 7.50
C GLN A 66 29.96 14.66 7.83
N THR A 67 29.01 14.35 6.97
CA THR A 67 27.59 14.64 7.15
C THR A 67 26.85 13.44 7.75
N PHE A 68 26.05 13.71 8.76
CA PHE A 68 25.14 12.76 9.41
C PHE A 68 23.71 13.28 9.29
N PHE A 69 22.77 12.39 8.98
CA PHE A 69 21.34 12.73 8.96
C PHE A 69 20.65 12.15 10.21
N HIS A 70 19.64 12.85 10.70
CA HIS A 70 18.89 12.47 11.88
C HIS A 70 17.66 11.65 11.46
N ASP A 71 17.60 10.38 11.84
CA ASP A 71 16.41 9.52 11.69
C ASP A 71 16.07 8.93 13.07
N GLY A 72 15.38 9.71 13.91
CA GLY A 72 15.14 9.34 15.31
C GLY A 72 16.44 9.24 16.12
N GLU A 73 16.61 8.28 17.03
CA GLU A 73 17.77 8.23 17.96
C GLU A 73 19.15 7.89 17.33
N ARG A 74 19.25 7.72 16.01
CA ARG A 74 20.50 7.30 15.33
C ARG A 74 21.03 8.35 14.34
N PHE A 75 22.34 8.56 14.38
CA PHE A 75 23.10 9.35 13.41
C PHE A 75 23.80 8.40 12.43
N GLU A 76 23.31 8.31 11.21
CA GLU A 76 23.99 7.53 10.15
C GLU A 76 24.82 8.45 9.25
N PRO A 77 26.05 8.06 8.85
CA PRO A 77 26.87 8.84 7.93
C PRO A 77 26.28 8.77 6.51
N VAL A 78 25.92 9.93 5.94
CA VAL A 78 25.23 10.00 4.63
C VAL A 78 26.14 10.52 3.51
N GLY A 79 27.29 11.09 3.85
CA GLY A 79 28.29 11.54 2.88
C GLY A 79 29.30 12.51 3.49
N HIS A 80 30.23 12.99 2.69
CA HIS A 80 31.22 13.99 3.11
C HIS A 80 31.21 15.21 2.18
N GLN A 81 31.69 16.35 2.69
CA GLN A 81 31.90 17.59 1.96
C GLN A 81 33.40 17.87 1.97
N ASP A 82 34.01 17.94 0.79
CA ASP A 82 35.44 18.24 0.63
C ASP A 82 35.63 19.70 0.20
N ALA A 83 36.68 20.33 0.72
CA ALA A 83 37.08 21.66 0.31
C ALA A 83 37.63 21.70 -1.14
N PRO A 84 37.47 22.82 -1.88
CA PRO A 84 36.68 24.00 -1.51
C PRO A 84 35.19 23.81 -1.85
N THR A 85 34.30 24.13 -0.91
CA THR A 85 32.85 24.04 -1.13
C THR A 85 32.08 25.00 -0.21
N TRP A 86 30.76 25.09 -0.39
CA TRP A 86 29.90 25.90 0.45
C TRP A 86 28.65 25.13 0.92
N ILE A 87 28.15 25.49 2.09
CA ILE A 87 27.11 24.76 2.81
C ILE A 87 26.14 25.77 3.42
N GLY A 88 24.84 25.43 3.42
CA GLY A 88 23.82 26.18 4.18
C GLY A 88 23.13 27.31 3.42
N ALA A 89 23.50 27.61 2.17
CA ALA A 89 22.89 28.72 1.41
C ALA A 89 21.35 28.65 1.35
N VAL A 90 20.81 27.46 1.00
CA VAL A 90 19.35 27.28 0.86
C VAL A 90 18.65 27.44 2.21
N PRO A 91 19.01 26.69 3.28
CA PRO A 91 18.44 26.90 4.60
C PRO A 91 18.51 28.35 5.12
N THR A 92 19.59 29.06 4.82
CA THR A 92 19.73 30.48 5.22
C THR A 92 18.81 31.42 4.44
N LEU A 93 18.56 31.17 3.15
CA LEU A 93 17.62 31.95 2.34
C LEU A 93 16.15 31.65 2.70
N THR A 94 15.83 30.39 3.02
CA THR A 94 14.47 29.95 3.32
C THR A 94 14.12 29.99 4.81
N GLU A 95 15.07 30.39 5.66
CA GLU A 95 14.92 30.44 7.12
C GLU A 95 14.53 29.09 7.75
N THR A 96 15.00 28.00 7.16
CA THR A 96 14.77 26.64 7.68
C THR A 96 16.01 26.15 8.44
N PRO A 97 15.86 25.28 9.45
CA PRO A 97 16.99 24.71 10.16
C PRO A 97 17.84 23.81 9.26
N ILE A 98 19.13 23.68 9.60
CA ILE A 98 20.01 22.68 8.98
C ILE A 98 19.85 21.38 9.78
N THR A 99 19.13 20.41 9.23
CA THR A 99 18.84 19.13 9.92
C THR A 99 20.06 18.21 10.00
N ALA A 100 21.01 18.35 9.06
CA ALA A 100 22.20 17.53 9.03
C ALA A 100 23.26 18.00 10.04
N ARG A 101 23.80 17.06 10.82
CA ARG A 101 24.96 17.27 11.68
C ARG A 101 26.24 17.09 10.86
N MET A 102 27.20 18.00 11.01
CA MET A 102 28.49 17.94 10.33
C MET A 102 29.65 17.96 11.31
N VAL A 103 30.55 17.00 11.16
CA VAL A 103 31.72 16.78 12.01
C VAL A 103 32.99 16.82 11.16
N ALA A 104 34.01 17.50 11.65
CA ALA A 104 35.32 17.53 10.99
C ALA A 104 35.96 16.14 10.97
N LEU A 105 36.34 15.63 9.79
CA LEU A 105 37.10 14.37 9.68
C LEU A 105 38.60 14.56 9.89
N ASN A 106 39.10 15.73 9.51
CA ASN A 106 40.48 16.17 9.64
C ASN A 106 40.48 17.64 10.08
N HIS A 107 41.66 18.26 10.20
CA HIS A 107 41.74 19.70 10.41
C HIS A 107 41.02 20.43 9.28
N VAL A 108 40.01 21.24 9.63
CA VAL A 108 39.21 22.01 8.67
C VAL A 108 39.34 23.50 8.91
N ARG A 109 39.42 24.26 7.81
CA ARG A 109 39.34 25.72 7.81
C ARG A 109 38.04 26.14 7.12
N LEU A 110 37.22 26.89 7.83
CA LEU A 110 35.94 27.39 7.37
C LEU A 110 35.85 28.90 7.51
N VAL A 111 34.93 29.47 6.75
CA VAL A 111 34.50 30.85 6.90
C VAL A 111 32.98 30.86 6.99
N LEU A 112 32.44 31.52 8.01
CA LEU A 112 31.02 31.79 8.14
C LEU A 112 30.72 33.19 7.60
N ILE A 113 29.82 33.29 6.64
CA ILE A 113 29.19 34.56 6.29
C ILE A 113 27.83 34.60 7.02
N PRO A 114 27.64 35.50 8.00
CA PRO A 114 26.43 35.55 8.82
C PRO A 114 25.16 35.67 7.98
N ALA A 115 24.07 35.05 8.44
CA ALA A 115 22.81 34.94 7.69
C ALA A 115 22.29 36.26 7.13
N GLU A 116 22.33 37.35 7.91
CA GLU A 116 21.86 38.67 7.49
C GLU A 116 22.72 39.25 6.36
N GLU A 117 24.04 39.20 6.51
CA GLU A 117 24.99 39.68 5.49
C GLU A 117 24.96 38.82 4.24
N PHE A 118 24.84 37.49 4.39
CA PHE A 118 24.69 36.57 3.25
C PHE A 118 23.42 36.89 2.46
N ARG A 119 22.26 37.11 3.10
CA ARG A 119 21.03 37.49 2.41
C ARG A 119 21.18 38.82 1.68
N ARG A 120 21.76 39.82 2.34
CA ARG A 120 21.99 41.15 1.77
C ARG A 120 22.88 41.08 0.52
N LEU A 121 24.02 40.39 0.61
CA LEU A 121 24.98 40.27 -0.49
C LEU A 121 24.48 39.36 -1.61
N ALA A 122 23.87 38.21 -1.30
CA ALA A 122 23.33 37.29 -2.30
C ALA A 122 22.19 37.90 -3.12
N LEU A 123 21.34 38.73 -2.50
CA LEU A 123 20.25 39.43 -3.21
C LEU A 123 20.76 40.63 -4.02
N ALA A 124 21.85 41.26 -3.60
CA ALA A 124 22.48 42.35 -4.34
C ALA A 124 23.29 41.87 -5.56
N GLN A 125 23.66 40.58 -5.62
CA GLN A 125 24.52 40.00 -6.66
C GLN A 125 23.78 38.90 -7.45
N PRO A 126 23.21 39.22 -8.63
CA PRO A 126 22.38 38.30 -9.40
C PRO A 126 23.05 36.98 -9.82
N THR A 127 24.37 36.99 -10.01
CA THR A 127 25.18 35.81 -10.38
C THR A 127 25.20 34.76 -9.28
N VAL A 128 25.47 35.19 -8.04
CA VAL A 128 25.46 34.35 -6.83
C VAL A 128 24.06 33.79 -6.59
N HIS A 129 23.03 34.64 -6.65
CA HIS A 129 21.64 34.21 -6.51
C HIS A 129 21.26 33.09 -7.50
N ARG A 130 21.63 33.25 -8.78
CA ARG A 130 21.35 32.26 -9.82
C ARG A 130 22.07 30.92 -9.59
N ARG A 131 23.32 30.95 -9.09
CA ARG A 131 24.08 29.74 -8.74
C ARG A 131 23.42 28.98 -7.57
N ILE A 132 22.98 29.70 -6.53
CA ILE A 132 22.24 29.10 -5.40
C ILE A 132 20.94 28.45 -5.89
N MET A 133 20.16 29.15 -6.72
CA MET A 133 18.88 28.64 -7.22
C MET A 133 19.02 27.39 -8.11
N ARG A 134 20.16 27.20 -8.80
CA ARG A 134 20.46 25.96 -9.53
C ARG A 134 20.67 24.76 -8.59
N GLN A 135 21.16 24.98 -7.37
CA GLN A 135 21.37 23.92 -6.38
C GLN A 135 20.14 23.60 -5.52
N VAL A 136 19.11 24.47 -5.50
CA VAL A 136 17.84 24.21 -4.79
C VAL A 136 17.13 22.97 -5.33
N ARG A 137 17.07 22.80 -6.66
CA ARG A 137 16.35 21.70 -7.33
C ARG A 137 16.79 20.29 -6.85
N PRO A 138 18.09 19.95 -6.82
CA PRO A 138 18.57 18.67 -6.28
C PRO A 138 18.26 18.44 -4.79
N VAL A 139 18.29 19.49 -3.96
CA VAL A 139 18.08 19.38 -2.50
C VAL A 139 16.62 19.07 -2.20
N VAL A 140 15.68 19.76 -2.87
CA VAL A 140 14.24 19.49 -2.75
C VAL A 140 13.94 18.06 -3.19
N ALA A 141 14.49 17.61 -4.33
CA ALA A 141 14.26 16.24 -4.81
C ALA A 141 14.74 15.16 -3.83
N ARG A 142 15.88 15.36 -3.14
CA ARG A 142 16.37 14.41 -2.11
C ARG A 142 15.48 14.40 -0.87
N ALA A 143 15.05 15.57 -0.39
CA ALA A 143 14.15 15.66 0.76
C ALA A 143 12.82 14.95 0.47
N THR A 144 12.25 15.14 -0.72
CA THR A 144 11.04 14.45 -1.14
C THR A 144 11.24 12.93 -1.24
N ALA A 145 12.40 12.46 -1.72
CA ALA A 145 12.69 11.03 -1.83
C ALA A 145 12.84 10.34 -0.46
N ILE A 146 13.46 10.99 0.53
CA ILE A 146 13.57 10.47 1.90
C ILE A 146 12.18 10.37 2.53
N GLN A 147 11.34 11.40 2.37
CA GLN A 147 9.98 11.41 2.88
C GLN A 147 9.11 10.32 2.25
N GLN A 148 9.19 10.15 0.93
CA GLN A 148 8.51 9.06 0.22
C GLN A 148 8.91 7.69 0.75
N ASN A 149 10.17 7.49 1.14
CA ASN A 149 10.64 6.22 1.68
C ASN A 149 10.08 5.94 3.08
N HIS A 150 9.99 6.96 3.93
CA HIS A 150 9.36 6.87 5.24
C HIS A 150 7.85 6.59 5.14
N GLU A 151 7.14 7.28 4.24
CA GLU A 151 5.73 7.01 3.96
C GLU A 151 5.50 5.59 3.42
N ARG A 152 6.39 5.09 2.55
CA ARG A 152 6.34 3.69 2.08
C ARG A 152 6.43 2.70 3.22
N LEU A 153 7.37 2.90 4.15
CA LEU A 153 7.56 2.01 5.30
C LEU A 153 6.36 2.05 6.25
N ALA A 154 5.77 3.24 6.47
CA ALA A 154 4.56 3.39 7.27
C ALA A 154 3.34 2.70 6.60
N ALA A 155 3.14 2.91 5.30
CA ALA A 155 2.07 2.27 4.52
C ALA A 155 2.24 0.74 4.47
N LEU A 156 3.46 0.25 4.27
CA LEU A 156 3.79 -1.18 4.35
C LEU A 156 3.51 -1.75 5.75
N GLY A 157 3.79 -1.00 6.81
CA GLY A 157 3.48 -1.40 8.19
C GLY A 157 1.99 -1.58 8.45
N THR A 158 1.17 -0.60 8.02
CA THR A 158 -0.30 -0.67 8.15
C THR A 158 -0.89 -1.77 7.26
N MET A 159 -0.41 -1.92 6.02
CA MET A 159 -0.83 -2.99 5.12
C MET A 159 -0.43 -4.37 5.64
N ALA A 160 0.77 -4.53 6.20
CA ALA A 160 1.22 -5.81 6.77
C ALA A 160 0.35 -6.23 7.96
N ALA A 161 -0.05 -5.28 8.82
CA ALA A 161 -0.95 -5.55 9.94
C ALA A 161 -2.36 -5.94 9.46
N GLY A 162 -2.94 -5.19 8.50
CA GLY A 162 -4.23 -5.52 7.89
C GLY A 162 -4.21 -6.87 7.18
N LEU A 163 -3.15 -7.16 6.45
CA LEU A 163 -2.97 -8.41 5.72
C LEU A 163 -2.80 -9.61 6.65
N ALA A 164 -2.04 -9.45 7.74
CA ALA A 164 -1.90 -10.50 8.74
C ALA A 164 -3.27 -10.86 9.35
N HIS A 165 -4.11 -9.86 9.63
CA HIS A 165 -5.48 -10.09 10.07
C HIS A 165 -6.31 -10.80 8.99
N GLU A 166 -6.23 -10.36 7.74
CA GLU A 166 -6.95 -10.95 6.61
C GLU A 166 -6.51 -12.37 6.26
N LEU A 167 -5.25 -12.74 6.50
CA LEU A 167 -4.73 -14.11 6.33
C LEU A 167 -5.11 -15.02 7.50
N ASN A 168 -5.08 -14.49 8.73
CA ASN A 168 -5.42 -15.26 9.92
C ASN A 168 -6.89 -15.71 9.94
N ASN A 169 -7.79 -14.93 9.33
CA ASN A 169 -9.21 -15.27 9.26
C ASN A 169 -9.50 -16.57 8.49
N PRO A 170 -9.15 -16.71 7.20
CA PRO A 170 -9.32 -17.96 6.45
C PRO A 170 -8.44 -19.08 7.00
N ALA A 171 -7.24 -18.78 7.54
CA ALA A 171 -6.42 -19.80 8.20
C ALA A 171 -7.11 -20.40 9.43
N SER A 172 -7.76 -19.57 10.24
CA SER A 172 -8.50 -20.00 11.43
C SER A 172 -9.75 -20.79 11.04
N ALA A 173 -10.46 -20.37 9.99
CA ALA A 173 -11.60 -21.10 9.45
C ALA A 173 -11.17 -22.48 8.94
N ALA A 174 -10.12 -22.55 8.11
CA ALA A 174 -9.55 -23.80 7.63
C ALA A 174 -9.15 -24.74 8.78
N ARG A 175 -8.48 -24.21 9.81
CA ARG A 175 -8.09 -25.02 10.98
C ARG A 175 -9.29 -25.59 11.72
N ARG A 176 -10.37 -24.82 11.91
CA ARG A 176 -11.61 -25.32 12.54
C ARG A 176 -12.28 -26.38 11.66
N ALA A 177 -12.43 -26.10 10.37
CA ALA A 177 -13.05 -27.03 9.44
C ALA A 177 -12.29 -28.36 9.35
N ALA A 178 -10.95 -28.34 9.44
CA ALA A 178 -10.13 -29.56 9.52
C ALA A 178 -10.36 -30.36 10.81
N ALA A 179 -10.52 -29.68 11.95
CA ALA A 179 -10.79 -30.34 13.23
C ALA A 179 -12.17 -30.99 13.25
N GLU A 180 -13.20 -30.27 12.80
CA GLU A 180 -14.57 -30.80 12.67
C GLU A 180 -14.66 -31.94 11.65
N LEU A 181 -13.87 -31.88 10.57
CA LEU A 181 -13.81 -32.95 9.57
C LEU A 181 -13.25 -34.25 10.18
N ALA A 182 -12.24 -34.15 11.06
CA ALA A 182 -11.71 -35.31 11.77
C ALA A 182 -12.80 -35.96 12.64
N GLU A 183 -13.58 -35.17 13.39
CA GLU A 183 -14.71 -35.68 14.19
C GLU A 183 -15.78 -36.35 13.31
N ALA A 184 -16.09 -35.78 12.15
CA ALA A 184 -17.05 -36.35 11.21
C ALA A 184 -16.57 -37.70 10.64
N LEU A 185 -15.28 -37.81 10.29
CA LEU A 185 -14.69 -39.06 9.81
C LEU A 185 -14.70 -40.15 10.89
N ASP A 186 -14.43 -39.80 12.15
CA ASP A 186 -14.51 -40.73 13.27
C ASP A 186 -15.94 -41.25 13.48
N ALA A 187 -16.95 -40.38 13.36
CA ALA A 187 -18.36 -40.77 13.45
C ALA A 187 -18.79 -41.72 12.32
N ILE A 188 -18.33 -41.47 11.09
CA ILE A 188 -18.56 -42.38 9.94
C ILE A 188 -17.89 -43.74 10.21
N GLY A 189 -16.65 -43.76 10.69
CA GLY A 189 -15.91 -44.98 10.99
C GLY A 189 -16.55 -45.82 12.11
N ALA A 190 -17.08 -45.16 13.14
CA ALA A 190 -17.78 -45.83 14.25
C ALA A 190 -19.05 -46.58 13.82
N THR A 191 -19.71 -46.08 12.77
CA THR A 191 -20.98 -46.65 12.24
C THR A 191 -20.84 -48.14 11.90
N ILE A 192 -19.70 -48.55 11.33
CA ILE A 192 -19.47 -49.94 10.92
C ILE A 192 -19.57 -50.88 12.12
N ARG A 193 -19.01 -50.48 13.26
CA ARG A 193 -19.04 -51.30 14.48
C ARG A 193 -20.46 -51.40 15.03
N GLU A 194 -21.18 -50.29 15.07
CA GLU A 194 -22.57 -50.24 15.54
C GLU A 194 -23.49 -51.09 14.65
N PHE A 195 -23.27 -51.11 13.33
CA PHE A 195 -24.03 -51.97 12.41
C PHE A 195 -23.75 -53.46 12.64
N VAL A 196 -22.48 -53.81 12.86
CA VAL A 196 -22.09 -55.19 13.18
C VAL A 196 -22.69 -55.65 14.51
N ASP A 197 -22.61 -54.82 15.54
CA ASP A 197 -23.15 -55.12 16.87
C ASP A 197 -24.69 -55.25 16.86
N ALA A 198 -25.37 -54.48 16.00
CA ALA A 198 -26.81 -54.57 15.79
C ALA A 198 -27.24 -55.73 14.87
N GLY A 199 -26.30 -56.45 14.25
CA GLY A 199 -26.58 -57.57 13.36
C GLY A 199 -27.22 -57.15 12.03
N ILE A 200 -26.85 -55.97 11.50
CA ILE A 200 -27.34 -55.52 10.19
C ILE A 200 -26.81 -56.45 9.10
N GLU A 201 -27.74 -57.02 8.32
CA GLU A 201 -27.41 -57.88 7.20
C GLU A 201 -26.72 -57.10 6.08
N ARG A 202 -25.89 -57.79 5.31
CA ARG A 202 -25.11 -57.17 4.23
C ARG A 202 -25.99 -56.41 3.22
N GLU A 203 -27.14 -56.98 2.86
CA GLU A 203 -28.06 -56.38 1.88
C GLU A 203 -28.67 -55.07 2.40
N ASP A 204 -29.03 -55.00 3.69
CA ASP A 204 -29.56 -53.78 4.29
C ASP A 204 -28.48 -52.72 4.47
N ALA A 205 -27.26 -53.12 4.82
CA ALA A 205 -26.11 -52.21 4.87
C ALA A 205 -25.79 -51.60 3.49
N GLU A 206 -25.87 -52.40 2.42
CA GLU A 206 -25.71 -51.91 1.04
C GLU A 206 -26.80 -50.89 0.68
N ARG A 207 -28.07 -51.15 1.04
CA ARG A 207 -29.18 -50.21 0.81
C ARG A 207 -29.06 -48.91 1.62
N ILE A 208 -28.60 -48.98 2.87
CA ILE A 208 -28.34 -47.78 3.68
C ILE A 208 -27.23 -46.94 3.05
N ALA A 209 -26.17 -47.58 2.52
CA ALA A 209 -25.12 -46.89 1.80
C ALA A 209 -25.65 -46.20 0.52
N ASP A 210 -26.56 -46.84 -0.23
CA ASP A 210 -27.21 -46.23 -1.39
C ASP A 210 -28.04 -45.00 -1.03
N LEU A 211 -28.79 -45.04 0.08
CA LEU A 211 -29.56 -43.90 0.59
C LEU A 211 -28.65 -42.72 0.98
N ARG A 212 -27.50 -43.02 1.61
CA ARG A 212 -26.48 -42.00 1.91
C ARG A 212 -25.94 -41.38 0.63
N ASP A 213 -25.57 -42.18 -0.35
CA ASP A 213 -24.98 -41.69 -1.60
C ASP A 213 -26.01 -40.87 -2.41
N GLN A 214 -27.30 -41.21 -2.33
CA GLN A 214 -28.39 -40.39 -2.85
C GLN A 214 -28.50 -39.04 -2.13
N ALA A 215 -28.46 -39.03 -0.79
CA ALA A 215 -28.51 -37.80 0.00
C ALA A 215 -27.36 -36.85 -0.36
N LEU A 216 -26.14 -37.38 -0.49
CA LEU A 216 -24.96 -36.61 -0.89
C LEU A 216 -25.12 -35.99 -2.29
N ARG A 217 -25.68 -36.75 -3.25
CA ARG A 217 -25.96 -36.24 -4.60
C ARG A 217 -27.03 -35.16 -4.62
N GLN A 218 -28.11 -35.32 -3.84
CA GLN A 218 -29.18 -34.33 -3.73
C GLN A 218 -28.67 -33.03 -3.13
N CYS A 219 -27.88 -33.11 -2.06
CA CYS A 219 -27.28 -31.93 -1.43
C CYS A 219 -26.43 -31.12 -2.42
N ALA A 220 -25.65 -31.79 -3.28
CA ALA A 220 -24.81 -31.13 -4.29
C ALA A 220 -25.60 -30.41 -5.39
N GLN A 221 -26.86 -30.79 -5.63
CA GLN A 221 -27.70 -30.24 -6.71
C GLN A 221 -28.70 -29.18 -6.23
N ARG A 222 -28.87 -29.05 -4.91
CA ARG A 222 -29.91 -28.20 -4.33
C ARG A 222 -29.45 -26.75 -4.26
N SER A 223 -30.36 -25.84 -4.62
CA SER A 223 -30.19 -24.40 -4.41
C SER A 223 -30.36 -24.06 -2.92
N ALA A 224 -29.61 -23.07 -2.44
CA ALA A 224 -29.73 -22.58 -1.06
C ALA A 224 -31.16 -22.12 -0.77
N LEU A 225 -31.71 -22.58 0.35
CA LEU A 225 -32.99 -22.11 0.89
C LEU A 225 -32.85 -20.68 1.43
N SER A 226 -33.99 -19.99 1.57
CA SER A 226 -33.99 -18.74 2.34
C SER A 226 -33.65 -19.04 3.80
N ALA A 227 -33.14 -18.05 4.53
CA ALA A 227 -32.77 -18.24 5.94
C ALA A 227 -33.97 -18.69 6.81
N LEU A 228 -35.18 -18.24 6.48
CA LEU A 228 -36.39 -18.64 7.19
C LEU A 228 -36.78 -20.08 6.86
N ASP A 229 -36.81 -20.44 5.58
CA ASP A 229 -37.15 -21.81 5.16
C ASP A 229 -36.13 -22.84 5.65
N ALA A 230 -34.85 -22.45 5.76
CA ALA A 230 -33.79 -23.30 6.30
C ALA A 230 -34.01 -23.58 7.80
N ALA A 231 -34.34 -22.55 8.58
CA ALA A 231 -34.63 -22.68 10.00
C ALA A 231 -35.88 -23.54 10.25
N ASP A 232 -36.95 -23.32 9.50
CA ASP A 232 -38.19 -24.11 9.58
C ASP A 232 -37.93 -25.59 9.24
N ALA A 233 -37.11 -25.85 8.22
CA ALA A 233 -36.72 -27.21 7.83
C ALA A 233 -35.85 -27.89 8.90
N GLU A 234 -34.94 -27.15 9.53
CA GLU A 234 -34.09 -27.64 10.63
C GLU A 234 -34.94 -28.03 11.85
N ASP A 235 -35.84 -27.15 12.29
CA ASP A 235 -36.72 -27.42 13.43
C ASP A 235 -37.62 -28.64 13.15
N ALA A 236 -38.22 -28.72 11.96
CA ALA A 236 -39.03 -29.87 11.57
C ALA A 236 -38.23 -31.18 11.51
N MET A 237 -36.96 -31.12 11.09
CA MET A 237 -36.07 -32.27 11.09
C MET A 237 -35.70 -32.69 12.51
N ARG A 238 -35.39 -31.74 13.40
CA ARG A 238 -35.08 -32.01 14.81
C ARG A 238 -36.23 -32.76 15.48
N ASP A 239 -37.45 -32.27 15.34
CA ASP A 239 -38.64 -32.88 15.96
C ASP A 239 -38.85 -34.32 15.49
N ARG A 240 -38.60 -34.61 14.19
CA ARG A 240 -38.68 -35.97 13.64
C ARG A 240 -37.61 -36.90 14.22
N LEU A 241 -36.38 -36.42 14.34
CA LEU A 241 -35.28 -37.19 14.92
C LEU A 241 -35.53 -37.53 16.40
N GLU A 242 -36.08 -36.58 17.16
CA GLU A 242 -36.48 -36.80 18.56
C GLU A 242 -37.60 -37.84 18.67
N ALA A 243 -38.60 -37.78 17.78
CA ALA A 243 -39.68 -38.77 17.72
C ALA A 243 -39.17 -40.19 17.40
N LEU A 244 -38.09 -40.30 16.64
CA LEU A 244 -37.41 -41.56 16.33
C LEU A 244 -36.46 -42.04 17.44
N GLY A 245 -36.31 -41.27 18.52
CA GLY A 245 -35.40 -41.59 19.63
C GLY A 245 -33.92 -41.47 19.27
N VAL A 246 -33.57 -40.65 18.27
CA VAL A 246 -32.19 -40.40 17.88
C VAL A 246 -31.52 -39.47 18.90
N PRO A 247 -30.43 -39.89 19.57
CA PRO A 247 -29.68 -39.03 20.48
C PRO A 247 -29.05 -37.84 19.74
N ASP A 248 -28.92 -36.71 20.44
CA ASP A 248 -28.31 -35.50 19.90
C ASP A 248 -28.97 -34.99 18.60
N ALA A 249 -30.28 -35.15 18.46
CA ALA A 249 -31.07 -34.71 17.30
C ALA A 249 -30.76 -33.26 16.88
N TRP A 250 -30.55 -32.36 17.85
CA TRP A 250 -30.17 -30.96 17.62
C TRP A 250 -28.85 -30.77 16.87
N ARG A 251 -27.91 -31.73 16.92
CA ARG A 251 -26.65 -31.69 16.14
C ARG A 251 -26.81 -32.23 14.72
N LEU A 252 -27.79 -33.10 14.52
CA LEU A 252 -27.97 -33.84 13.27
C LEU A 252 -29.00 -33.18 12.35
N ALA A 253 -29.88 -32.33 12.90
CA ALA A 253 -30.97 -31.72 12.17
C ALA A 253 -30.51 -30.81 11.01
N GLU A 254 -29.60 -29.87 11.26
CA GLU A 254 -29.09 -28.93 10.26
C GLU A 254 -28.53 -29.62 9.00
N PRO A 255 -27.57 -30.56 9.09
CA PRO A 255 -26.99 -31.14 7.87
C PRO A 255 -28.01 -31.97 7.07
N LEU A 256 -28.96 -32.64 7.74
CA LEU A 256 -30.00 -33.43 7.07
C LEU A 256 -31.07 -32.53 6.41
N ALA A 257 -31.46 -31.46 7.09
CA ALA A 257 -32.43 -30.48 6.58
C ALA A 257 -31.85 -29.70 5.38
N ALA A 258 -30.59 -29.28 5.47
CA ALA A 258 -29.86 -28.63 4.38
C ALA A 258 -29.80 -29.53 3.14
N ALA A 259 -29.55 -30.83 3.33
CA ALA A 259 -29.58 -31.82 2.25
C ALA A 259 -30.98 -32.07 1.66
N GLY A 260 -32.04 -31.64 2.36
CA GLY A 260 -33.43 -31.77 1.90
C GLY A 260 -34.03 -33.14 2.14
N LEU A 261 -33.50 -33.85 3.13
CA LEU A 261 -34.06 -35.12 3.56
C LEU A 261 -35.37 -34.86 4.29
N ASP A 262 -36.31 -35.77 4.10
CA ASP A 262 -37.68 -35.66 4.60
C ASP A 262 -38.05 -36.86 5.48
N ALA A 263 -39.33 -36.93 5.85
CA ALA A 263 -39.85 -38.01 6.67
C ALA A 263 -39.72 -39.37 5.95
N ASP A 264 -40.00 -39.41 4.65
CA ASP A 264 -39.93 -40.64 3.84
C ASP A 264 -38.52 -41.23 3.86
N TRP A 265 -37.49 -40.38 3.77
CA TRP A 265 -36.10 -40.82 3.90
C TRP A 265 -35.81 -41.43 5.27
N LEU A 266 -36.26 -40.78 6.36
CA LEU A 266 -36.07 -41.27 7.72
C LEU A 266 -36.79 -42.61 7.96
N GLU A 267 -38.00 -42.77 7.44
CA GLU A 267 -38.76 -44.02 7.52
C GLU A 267 -38.05 -45.18 6.80
N GLN A 268 -37.45 -44.91 5.63
CA GLN A 268 -36.66 -45.91 4.91
C GLN A 268 -35.41 -46.32 5.70
N VAL A 269 -34.69 -45.36 6.28
CA VAL A 269 -33.54 -45.65 7.13
C VAL A 269 -33.95 -46.46 8.35
N GLN A 270 -35.08 -46.12 8.99
CA GLN A 270 -35.58 -46.86 10.14
C GLN A 270 -35.95 -48.30 9.80
N ALA A 271 -36.61 -48.51 8.65
CA ALA A 271 -37.00 -49.84 8.18
C ALA A 271 -35.79 -50.76 7.92
N LEU A 272 -34.68 -50.21 7.42
CA LEU A 272 -33.46 -50.95 7.12
C LEU A 272 -32.56 -51.13 8.35
N ALA A 273 -32.41 -50.08 9.17
CA ALA A 273 -31.44 -50.05 10.26
C ALA A 273 -32.03 -50.55 11.60
N GLY A 274 -33.35 -50.56 11.78
CA GLY A 274 -33.98 -51.03 13.02
C GLY A 274 -33.42 -50.34 14.27
N SER A 275 -32.83 -51.11 15.18
CA SER A 275 -32.18 -50.57 16.39
C SER A 275 -30.94 -49.72 16.10
N ALA A 276 -30.31 -49.88 14.93
CA ALA A 276 -29.16 -49.09 14.49
C ALA A 276 -29.54 -47.78 13.77
N THR A 277 -30.83 -47.40 13.76
CA THR A 277 -31.30 -46.14 13.16
C THR A 277 -30.51 -44.92 13.60
N PRO A 278 -30.21 -44.72 14.91
CA PRO A 278 -29.39 -43.59 15.34
C PRO A 278 -27.99 -43.58 14.73
N ALA A 279 -27.36 -44.75 14.59
CA ALA A 279 -26.05 -44.90 13.98
C ALA A 279 -26.09 -44.53 12.49
N ALA A 280 -27.10 -45.03 11.77
CA ALA A 280 -27.28 -44.78 10.34
C ALA A 280 -27.49 -43.29 10.05
N VAL A 281 -28.41 -42.65 10.78
CA VAL A 281 -28.69 -41.21 10.66
C VAL A 281 -27.45 -40.38 10.98
N ARG A 282 -26.74 -40.69 12.08
CA ARG A 282 -25.50 -40.01 12.47
C ARG A 282 -24.43 -40.13 11.39
N SER A 283 -24.29 -41.30 10.76
CA SER A 283 -23.35 -41.55 9.67
C SER A 283 -23.62 -40.68 8.44
N VAL A 284 -24.90 -40.54 8.07
CA VAL A 284 -25.33 -39.73 6.93
C VAL A 284 -25.11 -38.24 7.22
N ALA A 285 -25.55 -37.77 8.39
CA ALA A 285 -25.31 -36.39 8.83
C ALA A 285 -23.81 -36.06 8.86
N ALA A 286 -22.97 -36.95 9.40
CA ALA A 286 -21.52 -36.79 9.42
C ALA A 286 -20.92 -36.77 8.00
N SER A 287 -21.44 -37.57 7.07
CA SER A 287 -21.00 -37.58 5.67
C SER A 287 -21.34 -36.28 4.94
N LEU A 288 -22.53 -35.72 5.18
CA LEU A 288 -22.95 -34.42 4.64
C LEU A 288 -22.09 -33.29 5.22
N SER A 289 -21.89 -33.27 6.53
CA SER A 289 -21.01 -32.31 7.20
C SER A 289 -19.57 -32.40 6.68
N ALA A 290 -19.03 -33.61 6.49
CA ALA A 290 -17.70 -33.81 5.94
C ALA A 290 -17.54 -33.18 4.55
N GLN A 291 -18.52 -33.34 3.66
CA GLN A 291 -18.49 -32.70 2.34
C GLN A 291 -18.51 -31.18 2.43
N ARG A 292 -19.37 -30.62 3.29
CA ARG A 292 -19.44 -29.17 3.53
C ARG A 292 -18.10 -28.63 4.04
N LEU A 293 -17.51 -29.29 5.03
CA LEU A 293 -16.24 -28.91 5.65
C LEU A 293 -15.06 -29.00 4.67
N VAL A 294 -15.03 -30.01 3.80
CA VAL A 294 -14.04 -30.10 2.72
C VAL A 294 -14.17 -28.93 1.73
N SER A 295 -15.40 -28.53 1.39
CA SER A 295 -15.63 -27.37 0.54
C SER A 295 -15.15 -26.06 1.20
N GLU A 296 -15.47 -25.87 2.49
CA GLU A 296 -15.05 -24.70 3.28
C GLU A 296 -13.51 -24.61 3.41
N LEU A 297 -12.85 -25.75 3.62
CA LEU A 297 -11.39 -25.88 3.60
C LEU A 297 -10.81 -25.45 2.26
N ARG A 298 -11.38 -25.93 1.14
CA ARG A 298 -10.92 -25.58 -0.20
C ARG A 298 -11.07 -24.08 -0.45
N GLU A 299 -12.22 -23.50 -0.15
CA GLU A 299 -12.45 -22.07 -0.31
C GLU A 299 -11.48 -21.23 0.55
N SER A 300 -11.29 -21.62 1.81
CA SER A 300 -10.37 -20.93 2.72
C SER A 300 -8.93 -20.97 2.22
N THR A 301 -8.48 -22.11 1.68
CA THR A 301 -7.11 -22.29 1.16
C THR A 301 -6.89 -21.59 -0.19
N GLU A 302 -7.90 -21.58 -1.06
CA GLU A 302 -7.88 -20.78 -2.29
C GLU A 302 -7.81 -19.28 -1.97
N ARG A 303 -8.60 -18.82 -0.99
CA ARG A 303 -8.57 -17.42 -0.54
C ARG A 303 -7.20 -17.04 0.03
N MET A 304 -6.61 -17.87 0.88
CA MET A 304 -5.23 -17.67 1.37
C MET A 304 -4.23 -17.57 0.22
N SER A 305 -4.31 -18.49 -0.74
CA SER A 305 -3.42 -18.50 -1.91
C SER A 305 -3.58 -17.24 -2.75
N SER A 306 -4.81 -16.74 -2.93
CA SER A 306 -5.09 -15.50 -3.65
C SER A 306 -4.51 -14.27 -2.95
N LEU A 307 -4.63 -14.18 -1.62
CA LEU A 307 -4.09 -13.10 -0.79
C LEU A 307 -2.56 -13.10 -0.86
N ILE A 308 -1.93 -14.26 -0.66
CA ILE A 308 -0.47 -14.42 -0.78
C ILE A 308 -0.01 -14.06 -2.20
N GLY A 309 -0.75 -14.46 -3.22
CA GLY A 309 -0.50 -14.11 -4.61
C GLY A 309 -0.51 -12.60 -4.85
N ALA A 310 -1.54 -11.90 -4.35
CA ALA A 310 -1.65 -10.45 -4.45
C ALA A 310 -0.50 -9.74 -3.73
N VAL A 311 -0.12 -10.20 -2.54
CA VAL A 311 1.01 -9.66 -1.76
C VAL A 311 2.32 -9.88 -2.47
N LYS A 312 2.52 -11.09 -3.01
CA LYS A 312 3.73 -11.42 -3.75
C LYS A 312 3.82 -10.57 -5.00
N ALA A 313 2.74 -10.39 -5.76
CA ALA A 313 2.71 -9.51 -6.93
C ALA A 313 3.06 -8.06 -6.54
N TYR A 314 2.47 -7.55 -5.46
CA TYR A 314 2.74 -6.22 -4.93
C TYR A 314 4.23 -6.05 -4.53
N ALA A 315 4.80 -7.01 -3.80
CA ALA A 315 6.19 -6.98 -3.35
C ALA A 315 7.22 -7.31 -4.46
N TYR A 316 6.87 -8.11 -5.47
CA TYR A 316 7.76 -8.44 -6.59
C TYR A 316 7.81 -7.33 -7.64
N MET A 317 6.70 -6.62 -7.88
CA MET A 317 6.68 -5.46 -8.77
C MET A 317 7.50 -4.28 -8.23
N ASP A 318 7.87 -4.31 -6.94
CA ASP A 318 8.72 -3.31 -6.26
C ASP A 318 10.21 -3.39 -6.65
N ARG A 319 10.65 -4.44 -7.37
CA ARG A 319 12.02 -4.51 -7.92
C ARG A 319 12.16 -3.70 -9.22
N GLY A 320 11.85 -2.40 -9.15
CA GLY A 320 12.41 -1.27 -9.93
C GLY A 320 12.64 -1.38 -11.45
N GLY A 321 12.07 -2.38 -12.12
CA GLY A 321 12.27 -2.64 -13.55
C GLY A 321 11.08 -2.15 -14.38
N VAL A 322 11.38 -1.73 -15.61
CA VAL A 322 10.36 -1.56 -16.65
C VAL A 322 9.86 -2.95 -17.04
N VAL A 323 8.55 -3.16 -17.02
CA VAL A 323 7.89 -4.42 -17.40
C VAL A 323 6.82 -4.13 -18.46
N GLU A 324 6.59 -5.09 -19.36
CA GLU A 324 5.34 -5.10 -20.13
C GLU A 324 4.24 -5.74 -19.30
N ALA A 325 3.17 -5.00 -19.05
CA ALA A 325 2.08 -5.45 -18.20
C ALA A 325 0.72 -4.97 -18.72
N ASP A 326 -0.30 -5.79 -18.50
CA ASP A 326 -1.69 -5.38 -18.62
C ASP A 326 -2.06 -4.49 -17.42
N ILE A 327 -2.51 -3.27 -17.70
CA ILE A 327 -2.91 -2.33 -16.64
C ILE A 327 -4.15 -2.79 -15.87
N HIS A 328 -5.01 -3.61 -16.48
CA HIS A 328 -6.20 -4.12 -15.82
C HIS A 328 -5.83 -5.06 -14.68
N GLU A 329 -4.76 -5.84 -14.83
CA GLU A 329 -4.26 -6.70 -13.74
C GLU A 329 -3.80 -5.86 -12.54
N GLY A 330 -3.11 -4.74 -12.79
CA GLY A 330 -2.71 -3.79 -11.76
C GLY A 330 -3.90 -3.20 -11.02
N LEU A 331 -4.91 -2.72 -11.76
CA LEU A 331 -6.15 -2.17 -11.18
C LEU A 331 -6.91 -3.19 -10.34
N GLU A 332 -7.08 -4.42 -10.83
CA GLU A 332 -7.76 -5.48 -10.07
C GLU A 332 -6.98 -5.88 -8.82
N THR A 333 -5.65 -5.86 -8.90
CA THR A 333 -4.79 -6.12 -7.73
C THR A 333 -4.98 -5.04 -6.67
N THR A 334 -4.96 -3.76 -7.08
CA THR A 334 -5.20 -2.64 -6.17
C THR A 334 -6.62 -2.69 -5.58
N LEU A 335 -7.65 -3.00 -6.36
CA LEU A 335 -9.02 -3.14 -5.86
C LEU A 335 -9.15 -4.25 -4.81
N LYS A 336 -8.49 -5.40 -5.01
CA LYS A 336 -8.46 -6.49 -4.02
C LYS A 336 -7.80 -6.04 -2.72
N VAL A 337 -6.69 -5.31 -2.81
CA VAL A 337 -5.97 -4.75 -1.67
C VAL A 337 -6.84 -3.74 -0.89
N LEU A 338 -7.54 -2.86 -1.60
CA LEU A 338 -8.47 -1.88 -1.01
C LEU A 338 -9.81 -2.50 -0.59
N GLY A 339 -10.03 -3.80 -0.83
CA GLY A 339 -11.28 -4.49 -0.51
C GLY A 339 -11.68 -4.39 0.97
N HIS A 340 -10.72 -4.24 1.89
CA HIS A 340 -11.00 -4.03 3.31
C HIS A 340 -11.80 -2.74 3.58
N LYS A 341 -11.56 -1.66 2.82
CA LYS A 341 -12.32 -0.41 2.91
C LYS A 341 -13.72 -0.54 2.33
N LEU A 342 -13.92 -1.44 1.36
CA LEU A 342 -15.21 -1.65 0.69
C LEU A 342 -16.16 -2.58 1.46
N LYS A 343 -15.64 -3.48 2.31
CA LYS A 343 -16.42 -4.54 3.01
C LYS A 343 -17.63 -4.05 3.81
N HIS A 344 -17.61 -2.81 4.30
CA HIS A 344 -18.66 -2.23 5.13
C HIS A 344 -19.35 -1.03 4.48
N THR A 345 -19.26 -0.94 3.15
CA THR A 345 -19.85 0.15 2.35
C THR A 345 -20.82 -0.41 1.32
N GLU A 346 -21.79 0.39 0.90
CA GLU A 346 -22.66 0.16 -0.24
C GLU A 346 -22.07 0.79 -1.53
N ILE A 347 -20.75 0.74 -1.69
CA ILE A 347 -20.07 1.25 -2.89
C ILE A 347 -20.07 0.18 -3.98
N GLU A 348 -20.61 0.53 -5.15
CA GLU A 348 -20.54 -0.32 -6.35
C GLU A 348 -19.32 0.03 -7.21
N ILE A 349 -18.54 -0.99 -7.60
CA ILE A 349 -17.42 -0.84 -8.52
C ILE A 349 -17.82 -1.28 -9.93
N HIS A 350 -17.98 -0.33 -10.84
CA HIS A 350 -18.31 -0.57 -12.25
C HIS A 350 -17.03 -0.58 -13.09
N ARG A 351 -16.84 -1.63 -13.91
CA ARG A 351 -15.64 -1.84 -14.73
C ARG A 351 -16.02 -1.81 -16.20
N ASP A 352 -15.51 -0.82 -16.91
CA ASP A 352 -15.71 -0.60 -18.34
C ASP A 352 -14.35 -0.72 -19.05
N TYR A 353 -13.86 -1.95 -19.13
CA TYR A 353 -12.51 -2.25 -19.62
C TYR A 353 -12.52 -2.57 -21.12
N ASP A 354 -11.81 -1.77 -21.91
CA ASP A 354 -11.49 -2.11 -23.28
C ASP A 354 -10.41 -3.21 -23.29
N ARG A 355 -10.85 -4.46 -23.43
CA ARG A 355 -9.97 -5.65 -23.45
C ARG A 355 -9.18 -5.80 -24.75
N THR A 356 -9.33 -4.89 -25.71
CA THR A 356 -8.56 -4.91 -26.97
C THR A 356 -7.25 -4.13 -26.88
N LEU A 357 -7.00 -3.47 -25.75
CA LEU A 357 -5.81 -2.68 -25.51
C LEU A 357 -4.55 -3.56 -25.39
N PRO A 358 -3.42 -3.16 -26.01
CA PRO A 358 -2.17 -3.89 -25.85
C PRO A 358 -1.54 -3.61 -24.46
N PRO A 359 -0.63 -4.49 -24.00
CA PRO A 359 0.16 -4.26 -22.79
C PRO A 359 0.95 -2.94 -22.87
N LEU A 360 1.22 -2.34 -21.71
CA LEU A 360 2.07 -1.16 -21.60
C LEU A 360 3.43 -1.51 -21.03
N THR A 361 4.46 -0.84 -21.55
CA THR A 361 5.80 -0.81 -20.97
C THR A 361 5.85 0.20 -19.82
N ILE A 362 5.77 -0.28 -18.56
CA ILE A 362 5.55 0.55 -17.36
C ILE A 362 6.48 0.19 -16.20
N TYR A 363 6.62 1.10 -15.24
CA TYR A 363 7.12 0.78 -13.91
C TYR A 363 5.95 0.28 -13.05
N GLY A 364 5.80 -1.05 -12.93
CA GLY A 364 4.62 -1.68 -12.34
C GLY A 364 4.30 -1.22 -10.91
N SER A 365 5.29 -1.16 -10.01
CA SER A 365 5.08 -0.68 -8.64
C SER A 365 4.69 0.80 -8.58
N GLU A 366 5.30 1.65 -9.41
CA GLU A 366 4.98 3.07 -9.47
C GLU A 366 3.53 3.27 -9.96
N LEU A 367 3.08 2.55 -11.00
CA LEU A 367 1.68 2.65 -11.44
C LEU A 367 0.69 2.07 -10.43
N ASN A 368 1.03 0.99 -9.72
CA ASN A 368 0.18 0.52 -8.62
C ASN A 368 0.01 1.59 -7.53
N GLN A 369 1.04 2.39 -7.25
CA GLN A 369 0.94 3.52 -6.34
C GLN A 369 -0.01 4.61 -6.88
N VAL A 370 0.00 4.87 -8.19
CA VAL A 370 -0.98 5.77 -8.84
C VAL A 370 -2.40 5.25 -8.61
N TRP A 371 -2.64 3.97 -8.88
CA TRP A 371 -3.97 3.35 -8.73
C TRP A 371 -4.44 3.40 -7.29
N THR A 372 -3.57 3.07 -6.34
CA THR A 372 -3.90 3.12 -4.91
C THR A 372 -4.30 4.53 -4.52
N ASN A 373 -3.53 5.55 -4.88
CA ASN A 373 -3.84 6.93 -4.50
C ASN A 373 -5.16 7.43 -5.10
N LEU A 374 -5.46 7.07 -6.35
CA LEU A 374 -6.70 7.51 -7.01
C LEU A 374 -7.93 6.76 -6.49
N LEU A 375 -7.84 5.43 -6.35
CA LEU A 375 -8.95 4.61 -5.86
C LEU A 375 -9.21 4.84 -4.37
N ASP A 376 -8.16 5.01 -3.56
CA ASP A 376 -8.31 5.33 -2.14
C ASP A 376 -9.02 6.67 -1.93
N ASN A 377 -8.65 7.69 -2.72
CA ASN A 377 -9.34 8.98 -2.72
C ASN A 377 -10.78 8.88 -3.19
N ALA A 378 -11.07 8.07 -4.22
CA ALA A 378 -12.43 7.85 -4.70
C ALA A 378 -13.30 7.16 -3.64
N ILE A 379 -12.78 6.14 -2.96
CA ILE A 379 -13.48 5.44 -1.87
C ILE A 379 -13.77 6.39 -0.72
N ASP A 380 -12.77 7.14 -0.27
CA ASP A 380 -12.93 8.10 0.82
C ASP A 380 -13.91 9.24 0.46
N ALA A 381 -13.92 9.68 -0.80
CA ALA A 381 -14.84 10.72 -1.26
C ALA A 381 -16.29 10.24 -1.34
N VAL A 382 -16.54 8.98 -1.73
CA VAL A 382 -17.88 8.40 -1.78
C VAL A 382 -18.43 8.10 -0.38
N GLY A 383 -17.56 7.68 0.55
CA GLY A 383 -17.96 7.39 1.93
C GLY A 383 -18.70 6.06 2.06
N GLU A 384 -19.97 6.10 2.49
CA GLU A 384 -20.72 4.88 2.80
C GLU A 384 -21.46 4.27 1.60
N LYS A 385 -21.88 5.09 0.62
CA LYS A 385 -22.72 4.63 -0.50
C LYS A 385 -22.46 5.43 -1.77
N GLY A 386 -22.32 4.74 -2.89
CA GLY A 386 -22.22 5.36 -4.21
C GLY A 386 -21.60 4.44 -5.24
N THR A 387 -20.98 5.03 -6.26
CA THR A 387 -20.42 4.27 -7.39
C THR A 387 -19.03 4.78 -7.73
N ILE A 388 -18.11 3.85 -7.98
CA ILE A 388 -16.82 4.13 -8.60
C ILE A 388 -16.79 3.41 -9.95
N THR A 389 -16.60 4.16 -11.03
CA THR A 389 -16.51 3.63 -12.39
C THR A 389 -15.08 3.73 -12.89
N ILE A 390 -14.52 2.62 -13.35
CA ILE A 390 -13.19 2.58 -13.97
C ILE A 390 -13.36 2.24 -15.43
N ARG A 391 -13.02 3.19 -16.31
CA ARG A 391 -13.08 3.02 -17.76
C ARG A 391 -11.68 3.04 -18.35
N THR A 392 -11.45 2.19 -19.35
CA THR A 392 -10.23 2.26 -20.18
C THR A 392 -10.63 2.29 -21.65
N ALA A 393 -9.92 3.08 -22.44
CA ALA A 393 -10.16 3.19 -23.87
C ALA A 393 -8.85 3.54 -24.59
N ARG A 394 -8.76 3.22 -25.88
CA ARG A 394 -7.67 3.71 -26.72
C ARG A 394 -7.93 5.16 -27.12
N ASP A 395 -6.92 6.00 -26.96
CA ASP A 395 -6.90 7.39 -27.41
C ASP A 395 -5.62 7.65 -28.20
N GLY A 396 -5.67 7.33 -29.50
CA GLY A 396 -4.52 7.40 -30.40
C GLY A 396 -3.39 6.44 -29.99
N GLU A 397 -2.23 7.01 -29.66
CA GLU A 397 -1.02 6.33 -29.18
C GLU A 397 -0.96 6.18 -27.66
N CYS A 398 -2.04 6.57 -26.97
CA CYS A 398 -2.18 6.44 -25.54
C CYS A 398 -3.32 5.49 -25.19
N ILE A 399 -3.19 4.85 -24.03
CA ILE A 399 -4.35 4.44 -23.27
C ILE A 399 -4.90 5.66 -22.53
N ARG A 400 -6.23 5.81 -22.53
CA ARG A 400 -6.93 6.70 -21.60
C ARG A 400 -7.62 5.84 -20.56
N MET A 401 -7.42 6.19 -19.29
CA MET A 401 -8.12 5.59 -18.18
C MET A 401 -8.86 6.67 -17.40
N ASP A 402 -10.12 6.42 -17.11
CA ASP A 402 -10.98 7.31 -16.33
C ASP A 402 -11.35 6.59 -15.02
N ILE A 403 -11.08 7.22 -13.87
CA ILE A 403 -11.57 6.77 -12.56
C ILE A 403 -12.56 7.83 -12.08
N ALA A 404 -13.85 7.48 -12.12
CA ALA A 404 -14.95 8.35 -11.74
C ALA A 404 -15.58 7.90 -10.43
N ASP A 405 -15.81 8.84 -9.51
CA ASP A 405 -16.56 8.64 -8.28
C ASP A 405 -17.85 9.47 -8.28
N THR A 406 -18.82 9.07 -7.45
CA THR A 406 -20.05 9.82 -7.20
C THR A 406 -20.03 10.57 -5.87
N GLY A 407 -18.84 10.97 -5.40
CA GLY A 407 -18.67 11.73 -4.17
C GLY A 407 -19.12 13.20 -4.31
N PRO A 408 -18.81 14.06 -3.32
CA PRO A 408 -19.24 15.47 -3.33
C PRO A 408 -18.48 16.35 -4.34
N GLY A 409 -17.46 15.80 -5.00
CA GLY A 409 -16.56 16.55 -5.88
C GLY A 409 -15.52 17.38 -5.12
N ILE A 410 -14.77 18.20 -5.87
CA ILE A 410 -13.69 19.05 -5.34
C ILE A 410 -14.17 20.52 -5.34
N PRO A 411 -14.17 21.19 -4.18
CA PRO A 411 -14.55 22.60 -4.06
C PRO A 411 -13.70 23.53 -4.96
N PRO A 412 -14.29 24.55 -5.61
CA PRO A 412 -13.58 25.45 -6.53
C PRO A 412 -12.28 26.03 -5.98
N GLU A 413 -12.27 26.41 -4.71
CA GLU A 413 -11.15 27.00 -3.98
C GLU A 413 -9.96 26.05 -3.77
N THR A 414 -10.18 24.73 -3.81
CA THR A 414 -9.12 23.72 -3.60
C THR A 414 -8.61 23.10 -4.90
N ARG A 415 -9.33 23.24 -6.02
CA ARG A 415 -9.00 22.62 -7.33
C ARG A 415 -7.59 22.92 -7.82
N ALA A 416 -7.10 24.15 -7.64
CA ALA A 416 -5.76 24.54 -8.08
C ALA A 416 -4.64 23.87 -7.25
N ARG A 417 -4.98 23.39 -6.05
CA ARG A 417 -4.04 22.95 -5.02
C ARG A 417 -4.04 21.44 -4.81
N VAL A 418 -4.96 20.69 -5.42
CA VAL A 418 -5.08 19.24 -5.21
C VAL A 418 -3.85 18.42 -5.61
N PHE A 419 -2.99 18.99 -6.46
CA PHE A 419 -1.70 18.40 -6.84
C PHE A 419 -0.50 19.03 -6.12
N GLU A 420 -0.71 19.99 -5.21
CA GLU A 420 0.36 20.54 -4.39
C GLU A 420 0.79 19.50 -3.34
N PRO A 421 2.12 19.29 -3.16
CA PRO A 421 2.61 18.45 -2.08
C PRO A 421 2.08 18.92 -0.72
N PHE A 422 1.73 17.97 0.15
CA PHE A 422 1.21 18.18 1.51
C PHE A 422 -0.17 18.85 1.60
N PHE A 423 -0.84 19.08 0.47
CA PHE A 423 -2.20 19.57 0.48
C PHE A 423 -3.19 18.42 0.71
N THR A 424 -3.99 18.50 1.77
CA THR A 424 -5.03 17.53 2.09
C THR A 424 -6.27 18.23 2.63
N THR A 425 -7.44 17.71 2.29
CA THR A 425 -8.73 18.12 2.88
C THR A 425 -9.21 17.15 3.95
N LYS A 426 -8.44 16.09 4.24
CA LYS A 426 -8.72 15.11 5.29
C LYS A 426 -8.27 15.64 6.66
N ASP A 427 -8.88 15.13 7.73
CA ASP A 427 -8.55 15.50 9.11
C ASP A 427 -7.07 15.27 9.45
N VAL A 428 -6.57 16.00 10.45
CA VAL A 428 -5.16 15.95 10.89
C VAL A 428 -4.79 14.50 11.25
N GLY A 429 -3.83 13.94 10.51
CA GLY A 429 -3.36 12.55 10.68
C GLY A 429 -4.06 11.50 9.79
N GLN A 430 -5.11 11.86 9.03
CA GLN A 430 -5.85 10.94 8.14
C GLN A 430 -5.44 11.05 6.67
N GLY A 431 -4.64 12.05 6.30
CA GLY A 431 -4.11 12.18 4.94
C GLY A 431 -2.79 12.94 4.92
N THR A 432 -1.80 12.43 4.21
CA THR A 432 -0.47 13.06 4.11
C THR A 432 -0.41 14.19 3.09
N GLY A 433 -1.42 14.29 2.22
CA GLY A 433 -1.48 15.28 1.14
C GLY A 433 -0.47 15.03 0.01
N LEU A 434 0.15 13.84 -0.04
CA LEU A 434 1.16 13.49 -1.04
C LEU A 434 0.65 12.52 -2.11
N GLY A 435 -0.55 11.95 -1.95
CA GLY A 435 -1.09 10.94 -2.85
C GLY A 435 -1.27 11.42 -4.29
N LEU A 436 -1.97 12.54 -4.49
CA LEU A 436 -2.23 13.09 -5.82
C LEU A 436 -0.99 13.71 -6.48
N ASP A 437 -0.13 14.39 -5.71
CA ASP A 437 1.18 14.85 -6.18
C ASP A 437 2.03 13.68 -6.69
N THR A 438 2.10 12.60 -5.90
CA THR A 438 2.87 11.40 -6.27
C THR A 438 2.30 10.73 -7.51
N ALA A 439 0.97 10.61 -7.59
CA ALA A 439 0.30 10.08 -8.78
C ALA A 439 0.67 10.91 -10.03
N ARG A 440 0.62 12.24 -9.92
CA ARG A 440 0.95 13.15 -11.03
C ARG A 440 2.42 13.05 -11.43
N ARG A 441 3.35 13.03 -10.48
CA ARG A 441 4.78 12.87 -10.74
C ARG A 441 5.08 11.55 -11.46
N ILE A 442 4.48 10.45 -11.03
CA ILE A 442 4.69 9.14 -11.67
C ILE A 442 4.13 9.15 -13.09
N VAL A 443 2.90 9.63 -13.29
CA VAL A 443 2.27 9.63 -14.62
C VAL A 443 3.01 10.59 -15.57
N VAL A 444 3.29 11.81 -15.14
CA VAL A 444 3.83 12.86 -16.01
C VAL A 444 5.35 12.75 -16.16
N GLU A 445 6.09 12.67 -15.06
CA GLU A 445 7.56 12.75 -15.09
C GLU A 445 8.20 11.40 -15.43
N ARG A 446 7.62 10.28 -14.97
CA ARG A 446 8.20 8.94 -15.20
C ARG A 446 7.72 8.30 -16.49
N HIS A 447 6.43 8.46 -16.81
CA HIS A 447 5.81 7.80 -17.95
C HIS A 447 5.52 8.75 -19.14
N GLY A 448 5.80 10.05 -19.01
CA GLY A 448 5.55 11.04 -20.06
C GLY A 448 4.06 11.16 -20.44
N GLY A 449 3.19 10.80 -19.50
CA GLY A 449 1.74 10.80 -19.63
C GLY A 449 1.09 12.10 -19.17
N SER A 450 -0.22 12.05 -18.95
CA SER A 450 -1.00 13.16 -18.41
C SER A 450 -1.96 12.68 -17.33
N LEU A 451 -2.10 13.46 -16.26
CA LEU A 451 -3.10 13.26 -15.20
C LEU A 451 -3.88 14.56 -15.03
N THR A 452 -5.18 14.53 -15.34
CA THR A 452 -6.11 15.66 -15.16
C THR A 452 -7.37 15.18 -14.44
N PHE A 453 -8.30 16.08 -14.14
CA PHE A 453 -9.59 15.72 -13.57
C PHE A 453 -10.69 16.68 -14.01
N ASP A 454 -11.91 16.15 -14.07
CA ASP A 454 -13.15 16.91 -14.15
C ASP A 454 -13.95 16.67 -12.86
N THR A 455 -14.57 17.71 -12.31
CA THR A 455 -15.26 17.60 -11.01
C THR A 455 -16.50 18.49 -10.95
N SER A 456 -17.54 17.98 -10.30
CA SER A 456 -18.81 18.66 -10.07
C SER A 456 -19.41 18.22 -8.74
N GLU A 457 -20.56 18.77 -8.37
CA GLU A 457 -21.33 18.32 -7.19
C GLU A 457 -21.82 16.86 -7.30
N ARG A 458 -21.69 16.23 -8.48
CA ARG A 458 -22.03 14.83 -8.74
C ARG A 458 -20.84 13.88 -8.67
N GLY A 459 -19.66 14.38 -8.31
CA GLY A 459 -18.43 13.60 -8.16
C GLY A 459 -17.28 14.08 -9.02
N THR A 460 -16.18 13.32 -8.97
CA THR A 460 -14.93 13.62 -9.68
C THR A 460 -14.58 12.51 -10.64
N THR A 461 -14.00 12.86 -11.78
CA THR A 461 -13.38 11.91 -12.71
C THR A 461 -11.93 12.31 -12.91
N PHE A 462 -11.01 11.44 -12.51
CA PHE A 462 -9.60 11.57 -12.86
C PHE A 462 -9.34 10.89 -14.20
N HIS A 463 -8.63 11.59 -15.08
CA HIS A 463 -8.27 11.14 -16.41
C HIS A 463 -6.76 10.92 -16.51
N ILE A 464 -6.36 9.73 -16.94
CA ILE A 464 -4.97 9.29 -17.00
C ILE A 464 -4.65 8.86 -18.42
N TRP A 465 -3.64 9.48 -19.02
CA TRP A 465 -3.09 9.06 -20.32
C TRP A 465 -1.69 8.51 -20.15
N LEU A 466 -1.47 7.29 -20.66
CA LEU A 466 -0.16 6.65 -20.73
C LEU A 466 0.10 6.20 -22.17
N ARG A 467 1.31 6.39 -22.67
CA ARG A 467 1.67 6.00 -24.04
C ARG A 467 1.91 4.50 -24.13
N PHE A 468 1.53 3.86 -25.23
CA PHE A 468 1.86 2.45 -25.49
C PHE A 468 3.36 2.21 -25.59
N HIS A 469 4.09 3.19 -26.13
CA HIS A 469 5.55 3.18 -26.19
C HIS A 469 6.12 4.42 -25.50
N PRO A 470 7.00 4.27 -24.50
CA PRO A 470 7.64 5.40 -23.86
C PRO A 470 8.48 6.16 -24.88
N SER A 471 8.31 7.48 -24.94
CA SER A 471 9.16 8.35 -25.77
C SER A 471 10.60 8.17 -25.29
N SER A 472 11.50 7.71 -26.15
CA SER A 472 12.93 7.72 -25.84
C SER A 472 13.30 9.14 -25.39
N PRO A 473 13.95 9.35 -24.22
CA PRO A 473 14.26 10.69 -23.76
C PRO A 473 15.08 11.36 -24.86
N ALA A 474 14.55 12.45 -25.41
CA ALA A 474 15.21 13.20 -26.48
C ALA A 474 16.65 13.49 -26.02
N ARG A 475 17.63 12.87 -26.68
CA ARG A 475 19.01 13.31 -26.60
C ARG A 475 18.97 14.78 -26.95
N ARG A 476 19.27 15.65 -25.99
CA ARG A 476 19.53 17.06 -26.28
C ARG A 476 20.70 17.06 -27.25
N GLU A 477 20.41 17.24 -28.52
CA GLU A 477 21.41 17.52 -29.53
C GLU A 477 22.12 18.80 -29.09
N ASN A 478 23.37 18.66 -28.66
CA ASN A 478 24.31 19.76 -28.62
C ASN A 478 24.42 20.30 -30.04
N HIS A 479 23.69 21.38 -30.34
CA HIS A 479 24.05 22.23 -31.45
C HIS A 479 25.31 23.01 -31.04
N GLN A 480 26.37 22.73 -31.78
CA GLN A 480 27.64 23.45 -31.80
C GLN A 480 27.46 24.92 -32.19
#